data_AF-A0A661J9G0-F1
#
_entry.id   AF-A0A661J9G0-F1
#
_cell.length_a   1.000
_cell.length_b   1.000
_cell.length_c   1.000
_cell.angle_alpha   90.00
_cell.angle_beta   90.00
_cell.angle_gamma   90.00
#
_symmetry.space_group_name_H-M   'P 1'
#
loop_
_entity.id
_entity.type
_entity.pdbx_description
1 polymer ?
#
loop_
_entity_poly.entity_id
_entity_poly.type
_entity_poly.pdbx_seq_one_letter_code
_entity_poly.pdbx_strand_id
1 'polypeptide(L)'
;MSSKVYAMDLRTSLQENLYVKLDRLLDVAGFDEIVKERHLIAIKLHFGEKGNTAYIPPTHLRHLVNRVYNLGGKPFLTDTNTLYVGTRTNSVDHLTTAIENGFAYAVAGAPLTIADGLRGNSEVAVPVNLPIYEEVYLGSDVVQADALISAAHFKGHELAG
;
A
#
# COMPACT_ATOMS: atom_id res chain seq x y z
N MET A 1 11.84 -7.43 19.76
CA MET A 1 10.85 -8.52 19.62
C MET A 1 11.00 -9.10 18.22
N SER A 2 10.87 -10.42 18.07
CA SER A 2 10.78 -11.04 16.74
C SER A 2 9.33 -10.96 16.25
N SER A 3 9.13 -10.59 14.98
CA SER A 3 7.82 -10.59 14.34
C SER A 3 7.48 -11.99 13.84
N LYS A 4 6.20 -12.38 13.90
CA LYS A 4 5.72 -13.59 13.21
C LYS A 4 5.69 -13.33 11.72
N VAL A 5 6.30 -14.22 10.94
CA VAL A 5 6.33 -14.14 9.47
C VAL A 5 5.56 -15.31 8.90
N TYR A 6 4.59 -15.00 8.05
CA TYR A 6 3.83 -15.99 7.28
C TYR A 6 4.28 -15.93 5.83
N ALA A 7 4.43 -17.08 5.19
CA ALA A 7 4.88 -17.15 3.80
C ALA A 7 4.10 -18.20 3.00
N MET A 8 4.01 -17.98 1.69
CA MET A 8 3.54 -18.94 0.71
C MET A 8 4.53 -19.02 -0.45
N ASP A 9 4.65 -20.18 -1.09
CA ASP A 9 5.40 -20.29 -2.34
C ASP A 9 4.57 -19.86 -3.56
N LEU A 10 5.19 -19.75 -4.73
CA LEU A 10 4.53 -19.35 -5.97
C LEU A 10 4.04 -20.52 -6.83
N ARG A 11 4.11 -21.77 -6.33
CA ARG A 11 3.64 -22.93 -7.09
C ARG A 11 2.11 -22.95 -7.12
N THR A 12 1.54 -23.28 -8.27
CA THR A 12 0.09 -23.36 -8.49
C THR A 12 -0.31 -24.74 -9.02
N SER A 13 -1.56 -25.13 -8.80
CA SER A 13 -2.18 -26.35 -9.34
C SER A 13 -3.53 -26.03 -10.00
N LEU A 14 -4.19 -27.04 -10.55
CA LEU A 14 -5.56 -26.90 -11.07
C LEU A 14 -6.58 -26.55 -9.96
N GLN A 15 -6.27 -26.90 -8.71
CA GLN A 15 -7.14 -26.69 -7.55
C GLN A 15 -6.78 -25.41 -6.78
N GLU A 16 -5.54 -24.93 -6.89
CA GLU A 16 -5.04 -23.84 -6.06
C GLU A 16 -4.18 -22.85 -6.88
N ASN A 17 -4.68 -21.62 -7.01
CA ASN A 17 -3.96 -20.50 -7.62
C ASN A 17 -3.36 -19.57 -6.55
N LEU A 18 -2.58 -18.56 -6.98
CA LEU A 18 -1.92 -17.63 -6.05
C LEU A 18 -2.89 -16.83 -5.17
N TYR A 19 -4.09 -16.52 -5.67
CA TYR A 19 -5.08 -15.73 -4.93
C TYR A 19 -5.70 -16.53 -3.78
N VAL A 20 -6.04 -17.79 -4.02
CA VAL A 20 -6.54 -18.70 -2.97
C VAL A 20 -5.48 -18.91 -1.88
N LYS A 21 -4.21 -19.00 -2.27
CA LYS A 21 -3.10 -19.10 -1.31
C LYS A 21 -2.92 -17.83 -0.50
N LEU A 22 -3.01 -16.67 -1.17
CA LEU A 22 -2.97 -15.37 -0.50
C LEU A 22 -4.10 -15.24 0.51
N ASP A 23 -5.31 -15.68 0.16
CA ASP A 23 -6.45 -15.65 1.08
C ASP A 23 -6.18 -16.43 2.36
N ARG A 24 -5.72 -17.67 2.23
CA ARG A 24 -5.35 -18.49 3.39
C ARG A 24 -4.23 -17.85 4.19
N LEU A 25 -3.25 -17.24 3.53
CA LEU A 25 -2.15 -16.55 4.20
C LEU A 25 -2.66 -15.38 5.04
N LEU A 26 -3.58 -14.57 4.49
CA LEU A 26 -4.22 -13.46 5.19
C LEU A 26 -5.05 -13.94 6.38
N ASP A 27 -5.80 -15.04 6.22
CA ASP A 27 -6.59 -15.63 7.31
C ASP A 27 -5.70 -16.06 8.48
N VAL A 28 -4.62 -16.79 8.19
CA VAL A 28 -3.67 -17.25 9.22
C VAL A 28 -2.88 -16.08 9.84
N ALA A 29 -2.70 -14.99 9.10
CA ALA A 29 -2.06 -13.78 9.59
C ALA A 29 -2.97 -12.90 10.47
N GLY A 30 -4.24 -13.26 10.67
CA GLY A 30 -5.20 -12.48 11.47
C GLY A 30 -5.63 -11.19 10.79
N PHE A 31 -5.80 -11.21 9.47
CA PHE A 31 -6.16 -10.01 8.69
C PHE A 31 -7.52 -9.40 9.09
N ASP A 32 -8.44 -10.23 9.57
CA ASP A 32 -9.74 -9.86 10.13
C ASP A 32 -9.65 -9.13 11.47
N GLU A 33 -8.54 -9.27 12.21
CA GLU A 33 -8.28 -8.49 13.42
C GLU A 33 -7.90 -7.03 13.10
N ILE A 34 -7.34 -6.80 11.90
CA ILE A 34 -6.87 -5.49 11.42
C ILE A 34 -8.02 -4.72 10.76
N VAL A 35 -8.79 -5.37 9.87
CA VAL A 35 -9.84 -4.73 9.10
C VAL A 35 -11.17 -4.81 9.82
N LYS A 36 -11.72 -3.65 10.19
CA LYS A 36 -13.02 -3.53 10.86
C LYS A 36 -14.03 -2.81 9.98
N GLU A 37 -15.31 -3.04 10.25
CA GLU A 37 -16.40 -2.41 9.50
C GLU A 37 -16.26 -0.87 9.53
N ARG A 38 -16.47 -0.22 8.38
CA ARG A 38 -16.47 1.24 8.18
C ARG A 38 -15.13 1.95 8.33
N HIS A 39 -14.10 1.26 8.83
CA HIS A 39 -12.75 1.81 8.96
C HIS A 39 -12.17 2.19 7.59
N LEU A 40 -11.48 3.33 7.53
CA LEU A 40 -10.68 3.75 6.39
C LEU A 40 -9.35 2.99 6.43
N ILE A 41 -9.11 2.16 5.42
CA ILE A 41 -7.94 1.27 5.37
C ILE A 41 -6.98 1.76 4.30
N ALA A 42 -5.85 2.32 4.72
CA ALA A 42 -4.79 2.73 3.82
C ALA A 42 -4.01 1.51 3.34
N ILE A 43 -4.05 1.21 2.05
CA ILE A 43 -3.16 0.22 1.43
C ILE A 43 -2.01 1.00 0.79
N LYS A 44 -0.90 1.11 1.51
CA LYS A 44 0.27 1.84 1.06
C LYS A 44 1.11 0.99 0.13
N LEU A 45 1.49 1.56 -1.00
CA LEU A 45 2.32 0.93 -2.02
C LEU A 45 3.05 1.99 -2.85
N HIS A 46 3.89 1.54 -3.77
CA HIS A 46 4.57 2.39 -4.75
C HIS A 46 3.89 2.24 -6.12
N PHE A 47 3.33 3.31 -6.67
CA PHE A 47 2.57 3.26 -7.94
C PHE A 47 3.41 3.09 -9.21
N GLY A 48 4.74 3.22 -9.11
CA GLY A 48 5.66 3.10 -10.24
C GLY A 48 6.10 4.48 -10.74
N GLU A 49 7.15 4.53 -11.54
CA GLU A 49 7.47 5.74 -12.31
C GLU A 49 7.02 5.52 -13.74
N LYS A 50 6.79 6.62 -14.46
CA LYS A 50 6.50 6.55 -15.88
C LYS A 50 7.56 5.74 -16.63
N GLY A 51 7.11 4.76 -17.40
CA GLY A 51 7.96 3.93 -18.26
C GLY A 51 8.62 2.73 -17.58
N ASN A 52 8.39 2.48 -16.28
CA ASN A 52 8.82 1.25 -15.63
C ASN A 52 7.66 0.29 -15.36
N THR A 53 7.99 -0.96 -15.00
CA THR A 53 7.03 -2.00 -14.59
C THR A 53 7.37 -2.56 -13.21
N ALA A 54 8.26 -1.88 -12.48
CA ALA A 54 8.79 -2.30 -11.18
C ALA A 54 7.84 -1.88 -10.04
N TYR A 55 6.63 -2.42 -10.06
CA TYR A 55 5.57 -2.24 -9.07
C TYR A 55 4.72 -3.52 -8.96
N ILE A 56 3.97 -3.65 -7.87
CA ILE A 56 3.03 -4.75 -7.72
C ILE A 56 1.93 -4.59 -8.79
N PRO A 57 1.65 -5.60 -9.61
CA PRO A 57 0.61 -5.48 -10.62
C PRO A 57 -0.74 -5.13 -9.97
N PRO A 58 -1.47 -4.12 -10.47
CA PRO A 58 -2.74 -3.67 -9.89
C PRO A 58 -3.79 -4.80 -9.75
N THR A 59 -3.75 -5.78 -10.66
CA THR A 59 -4.62 -6.96 -10.61
C THR A 59 -4.38 -7.85 -9.40
N HIS A 60 -3.15 -7.89 -8.86
CA HIS A 60 -2.84 -8.65 -7.65
C HIS A 60 -3.37 -7.93 -6.41
N LEU A 61 -3.25 -6.60 -6.39
CA LEU A 61 -3.79 -5.76 -5.31
C LEU A 61 -5.30 -5.77 -5.27
N ARG A 62 -5.98 -5.93 -6.40
CA ARG A 62 -7.44 -6.03 -6.45
C ARG A 62 -7.97 -7.11 -5.50
N HIS A 63 -7.25 -8.22 -5.37
CA HIS A 63 -7.65 -9.30 -4.47
C HIS A 63 -7.60 -8.86 -3.00
N LEU A 64 -6.52 -8.20 -2.58
CA LEU A 64 -6.38 -7.61 -1.25
C LEU A 64 -7.47 -6.54 -0.99
N VAL A 65 -7.73 -5.68 -1.97
CA VAL A 65 -8.79 -4.65 -1.91
C VAL A 65 -10.17 -5.29 -1.69
N ASN A 66 -10.50 -6.33 -2.45
CA ASN A 66 -11.75 -7.06 -2.29
C ASN A 66 -11.86 -7.70 -0.89
N ARG A 67 -10.76 -8.23 -0.34
CA ARG A 67 -10.72 -8.76 1.03
C ARG A 67 -11.05 -7.70 2.08
N VAL A 68 -10.55 -6.47 1.92
CA VAL A 68 -10.91 -5.36 2.80
C VAL A 68 -12.40 -5.04 2.72
N TYR A 69 -12.96 -4.94 1.52
CA TYR A 69 -14.40 -4.69 1.34
C TYR A 69 -15.28 -5.80 1.94
N ASN A 70 -14.90 -7.07 1.77
CA ASN A 70 -15.65 -8.21 2.29
C ASN A 70 -15.74 -8.21 3.84
N LEU A 71 -14.75 -7.60 4.51
CA LEU A 71 -14.74 -7.39 5.96
C LEU A 71 -15.44 -6.09 6.38
N GLY A 72 -16.05 -5.36 5.43
CA GLY A 72 -16.77 -4.12 5.67
C GLY A 72 -15.90 -2.87 5.76
N GLY A 73 -14.58 -3.00 5.55
CA GLY A 73 -13.65 -1.87 5.52
C GLY A 73 -13.80 -1.01 4.25
N LYS A 74 -13.20 0.18 4.28
CA LYS A 74 -13.18 1.14 3.17
C LYS A 74 -11.73 1.35 2.71
N PRO A 75 -11.24 0.53 1.75
CA PRO A 75 -9.88 0.62 1.28
C PRO A 75 -9.66 1.84 0.40
N PHE A 76 -8.47 2.41 0.49
CA PHE A 76 -7.91 3.32 -0.52
C PHE A 76 -6.44 2.97 -0.75
N LEU A 77 -5.97 3.11 -1.99
CA LEU A 77 -4.57 2.91 -2.32
C LEU A 77 -3.82 4.22 -2.14
N THR A 78 -2.65 4.17 -1.51
CA THR A 78 -1.92 5.39 -1.18
C THR A 78 -0.41 5.30 -1.33
N ASP A 79 0.18 6.45 -1.64
CA ASP A 79 1.62 6.70 -1.68
C ASP A 79 1.84 8.18 -1.29
N THR A 80 3.10 8.57 -1.10
CA THR A 80 3.50 9.96 -0.87
C THR A 80 4.29 10.48 -2.05
N ASN A 81 4.28 11.79 -2.28
CA ASN A 81 5.10 12.39 -3.31
C ASN A 81 6.60 12.18 -3.04
N THR A 82 7.38 12.15 -4.11
CA THR A 82 8.83 11.94 -4.05
C THR A 82 9.59 13.25 -4.08
N LEU A 83 10.66 13.35 -3.28
CA LEU A 83 11.56 14.50 -3.29
C LEU A 83 12.51 14.52 -4.50
N TYR A 84 12.73 13.38 -5.13
CA TYR A 84 13.61 13.28 -6.30
C TYR A 84 12.86 13.63 -7.59
N VAL A 85 13.62 14.00 -8.63
CA VAL A 85 13.07 14.36 -9.94
C VAL A 85 12.38 13.16 -10.59
N GLY A 86 11.09 13.29 -10.89
CA GLY A 86 10.29 12.25 -11.49
C GLY A 86 8.84 12.67 -11.66
N THR A 87 8.00 11.70 -12.03
CA THR A 87 6.58 11.95 -12.29
C THR A 87 5.71 11.88 -11.04
N ARG A 88 6.33 11.71 -9.87
CA ARG A 88 5.66 11.57 -8.58
C ARG A 88 5.97 12.71 -7.60
N THR A 89 6.45 13.84 -8.11
CA THR A 89 6.84 15.01 -7.29
C THR A 89 5.65 15.85 -6.81
N ASN A 90 4.47 15.67 -7.39
CA ASN A 90 3.22 16.31 -6.98
C ASN A 90 2.04 15.37 -7.28
N SER A 91 0.92 15.56 -6.57
CA SER A 91 -0.18 14.59 -6.64
C SER A 91 -0.86 14.50 -8.00
N VAL A 92 -0.88 15.56 -8.81
CA VAL A 92 -1.54 15.55 -10.12
C VAL A 92 -0.80 14.58 -11.04
N ASP A 93 0.50 14.81 -11.23
CA ASP A 93 1.33 13.97 -12.08
C ASP A 93 1.45 12.56 -11.50
N HIS A 94 1.54 12.43 -10.16
CA HIS A 94 1.63 11.15 -9.48
C HIS A 94 0.38 10.28 -9.74
N LEU A 95 -0.82 10.86 -9.59
CA LEU A 95 -2.07 10.16 -9.89
C LEU A 95 -2.18 9.80 -11.36
N THR A 96 -1.75 10.68 -12.27
CA THR A 96 -1.70 10.37 -13.71
C THR A 96 -0.78 9.18 -13.98
N THR A 97 0.43 9.16 -13.41
CA THR A 97 1.36 8.02 -13.52
C THR A 97 0.76 6.75 -12.94
N ALA A 98 0.09 6.82 -11.79
CA ALA A 98 -0.57 5.66 -11.20
C ALA A 98 -1.67 5.10 -12.13
N ILE A 99 -2.48 5.97 -12.74
CA ILE A 99 -3.52 5.56 -13.69
C ILE A 99 -2.90 4.95 -14.95
N GLU A 100 -1.85 5.57 -15.52
CA GLU A 100 -1.11 5.05 -16.67
C GLU A 100 -0.49 3.66 -16.38
N ASN A 101 -0.05 3.42 -15.14
CA ASN A 101 0.46 2.14 -14.66
C ASN A 101 -0.65 1.12 -14.29
N GLY A 102 -1.92 1.46 -14.56
CA GLY A 102 -3.05 0.54 -14.42
C GLY A 102 -3.72 0.54 -13.04
N PHE A 103 -3.40 1.49 -12.16
CA PHE A 103 -4.06 1.62 -10.84
C PHE A 103 -5.42 2.33 -10.90
N ALA A 104 -5.97 2.54 -12.10
CA ALA A 104 -7.32 3.05 -12.26
C ALA A 104 -8.34 2.23 -11.46
N TYR A 105 -9.36 2.89 -10.90
CA TYR A 105 -10.37 2.26 -10.04
C TYR A 105 -11.00 1.00 -10.67
N ALA A 106 -11.26 1.03 -11.98
CA ALA A 106 -11.84 -0.11 -12.70
C ALA A 106 -10.99 -1.39 -12.60
N VAL A 107 -9.67 -1.25 -12.48
CA VAL A 107 -8.72 -2.36 -12.33
C VAL A 107 -8.48 -2.64 -10.85
N ALA A 108 -7.98 -1.64 -10.11
CA ALA A 108 -7.52 -1.81 -8.73
C ALA A 108 -8.65 -1.96 -7.70
N GLY A 109 -9.84 -1.42 -7.98
CA GLY A 109 -11.03 -1.55 -7.15
C GLY A 109 -11.14 -0.61 -5.97
N ALA A 110 -10.16 0.26 -5.77
CA ALA A 110 -10.13 1.24 -4.69
C ALA A 110 -9.74 2.62 -5.25
N PRO A 111 -10.21 3.71 -4.62
CA PRO A 111 -9.75 5.04 -4.95
C PRO A 111 -8.27 5.21 -4.65
N LEU A 112 -7.63 6.15 -5.34
CA LEU A 112 -6.25 6.54 -5.10
C LEU A 112 -6.23 7.82 -4.25
N THR A 113 -5.31 7.90 -3.29
CA THR A 113 -5.08 9.10 -2.49
C THR A 113 -3.59 9.30 -2.27
N ILE A 114 -3.09 10.51 -2.54
CA ILE A 114 -1.70 10.87 -2.26
C ILE A 114 -1.64 11.49 -0.87
N ALA A 115 -1.06 10.77 0.08
CA ALA A 115 -1.29 11.00 1.50
C ALA A 115 -0.66 12.26 2.08
N ASP A 116 0.24 12.89 1.34
CA ASP A 116 0.97 14.10 1.71
C ASP A 116 0.51 15.33 0.91
N GLY A 117 -0.66 15.25 0.26
CA GLY A 117 -1.32 16.38 -0.38
C GLY A 117 -0.64 16.86 -1.66
N LEU A 118 -1.25 17.88 -2.31
CA LEU A 118 -0.95 18.29 -3.69
C LEU A 118 0.54 18.52 -3.97
N ARG A 119 1.27 19.06 -3.00
CA ARG A 119 2.69 19.45 -3.11
C ARG A 119 3.62 18.64 -2.18
N GLY A 120 3.12 17.59 -1.53
CA GLY A 120 3.92 16.79 -0.61
C GLY A 120 4.22 17.47 0.73
N ASN A 121 3.37 18.39 1.16
CA ASN A 121 3.54 19.18 2.39
C ASN A 121 2.37 19.05 3.37
N SER A 122 1.42 18.13 3.11
CA SER A 122 0.37 17.78 4.06
C SER A 122 0.91 16.73 5.02
N GLU A 123 1.45 17.19 6.14
CA GLU A 123 2.13 16.34 7.11
C GLU A 123 1.71 16.67 8.54
N VAL A 124 1.88 15.70 9.43
CA VAL A 124 1.67 15.86 10.86
C VAL A 124 2.88 15.32 11.63
N ALA A 125 3.28 16.04 12.67
CA ALA A 125 4.31 15.57 13.58
C ALA A 125 3.75 14.44 14.46
N VAL A 126 4.42 13.29 14.48
CA VAL A 126 4.07 12.12 15.27
C VAL A 126 5.20 11.84 16.25
N PRO A 127 4.94 11.87 17.57
CA PRO A 127 5.96 11.51 18.56
C PRO A 127 6.27 10.01 18.46
N VAL A 128 7.54 9.68 18.31
CA VAL A 128 8.03 8.29 18.26
C VAL A 128 8.94 7.95 19.43
N ASN A 129 9.51 8.96 20.11
CA ASN A 129 10.35 8.81 21.29
C ASN A 129 11.48 7.77 21.09
N LEU A 130 12.12 7.81 19.91
CA LEU A 130 13.21 6.91 19.55
C LEU A 130 14.57 7.57 19.85
N PRO A 131 15.67 6.79 19.95
CA PRO A 131 16.96 7.34 20.35
C PRO A 131 17.53 8.45 19.45
N ILE A 132 17.12 8.50 18.18
CA ILE A 132 17.61 9.49 17.19
C ILE A 132 16.61 10.63 16.99
N TYR A 133 15.31 10.33 17.06
CA TYR A 133 14.24 11.30 16.77
C TYR A 133 13.16 11.20 17.85
N GLU A 134 12.80 12.33 18.44
CA GLU A 134 11.67 12.43 19.37
C GLU A 134 10.33 12.42 18.61
N GLU A 135 10.27 13.11 17.48
CA GLU A 135 9.13 13.18 16.57
C GLU A 135 9.56 12.97 15.10
N VAL A 136 8.62 12.49 14.28
CA VAL A 136 8.79 12.38 12.81
C VAL A 136 7.56 12.92 12.11
N TYR A 137 7.74 13.43 10.89
CA TYR A 137 6.65 13.94 10.07
C TYR A 137 6.14 12.83 9.14
N LEU A 138 4.83 12.58 9.20
CA LEU A 138 4.16 11.60 8.36
C LEU A 138 3.08 12.28 7.52
N GLY A 139 2.84 11.78 6.31
CA GLY A 139 1.73 12.23 5.46
C GLY A 139 0.41 12.16 6.22
N SER A 140 -0.32 13.27 6.24
CA SER A 140 -1.50 13.46 7.09
C SER A 140 -2.50 12.32 6.93
N ASP A 141 -2.76 11.89 5.70
CA ASP A 141 -3.85 10.96 5.42
C ASP A 141 -3.52 9.53 5.83
N VAL A 142 -2.23 9.18 5.92
CA VAL A 142 -1.81 7.89 6.52
C VAL A 142 -2.11 7.89 8.01
N VAL A 143 -1.90 9.01 8.70
CA VAL A 143 -2.16 9.12 10.14
C VAL A 143 -3.66 9.17 10.44
N GLN A 144 -4.46 9.72 9.52
CA GLN A 144 -5.93 9.73 9.64
C GLN A 144 -6.59 8.40 9.25
N ALA A 145 -5.84 7.45 8.69
CA ALA A 145 -6.37 6.12 8.40
C ALA A 145 -6.51 5.29 9.67
N ASP A 146 -7.59 4.51 9.77
CA ASP A 146 -7.84 3.65 10.93
C ASP A 146 -6.90 2.43 10.98
N ALA A 147 -6.37 2.02 9.82
CA ALA A 147 -5.33 1.01 9.71
C ALA A 147 -4.48 1.21 8.45
N LEU A 148 -3.22 0.75 8.52
CA LEU A 148 -2.27 0.77 7.42
C LEU A 148 -1.85 -0.65 7.04
N ILE A 149 -2.05 -1.01 5.78
CA ILE A 149 -1.51 -2.22 5.16
C ILE A 149 -0.39 -1.79 4.21
N SER A 150 0.85 -2.21 4.48
CA SER A 150 1.99 -1.93 3.60
C SER A 150 2.18 -3.05 2.58
N ALA A 151 1.88 -2.78 1.31
CA ALA A 151 2.14 -3.68 0.20
C ALA A 151 3.44 -3.28 -0.52
N ALA A 152 4.43 -4.17 -0.49
CA ALA A 152 5.72 -3.96 -1.13
C ALA A 152 6.09 -5.15 -2.01
N HIS A 153 6.89 -4.89 -3.04
CA HIS A 153 7.60 -5.92 -3.78
C HIS A 153 9.09 -5.80 -3.50
N PHE A 154 9.79 -6.91 -3.66
CA PHE A 154 11.21 -6.95 -3.38
C PHE A 154 11.98 -6.26 -4.51
N LYS A 155 12.65 -5.16 -4.17
CA LYS A 155 13.63 -4.47 -5.01
C LYS A 155 14.97 -4.62 -4.31
N GLY A 156 15.97 -5.20 -4.95
CA GLY A 156 17.32 -5.30 -4.38
C GLY A 156 17.98 -3.92 -4.36
N HIS A 157 17.76 -3.16 -3.29
CA HIS A 157 18.34 -1.83 -3.11
C HIS A 157 19.75 -1.97 -2.53
N GLU A 158 20.76 -1.49 -3.24
CA GLU A 158 22.17 -1.69 -2.86
C GLU A 158 22.51 -1.28 -1.42
N LEU A 159 21.87 -0.23 -0.91
CA LEU A 159 22.10 0.28 0.46
C LEU A 159 21.10 -0.24 1.49
N ALA A 160 20.01 -0.88 1.07
CA ALA A 160 18.87 -1.23 1.95
C ALA A 160 18.43 -2.71 1.86
N GLY A 161 19.03 -3.51 0.98
CA GLY A 161 18.74 -4.94 0.77
C GLY A 161 18.02 -5.23 -0.54
#